data_AF-A0A9E5LLC8-F1
#
_entry.id   AF-A0A9E5LLC8-F1
#
_cell.length_a   1.000
_cell.length_b   1.000
_cell.length_c   1.000
_cell.angle_alpha   90.00
_cell.angle_beta   90.00
_cell.angle_gamma   90.00
#
_symmetry.space_group_name_H-M   'P 1'
#
loop_
_entity.id
_entity.type
_entity.pdbx_description
1 polymer ?
#
loop_
_entity_poly.entity_id
_entity_poly.type
_entity_poly.pdbx_seq_one_letter_code
_entity_poly.pdbx_strand_id
1 'polypeptide(L)' 'MGEVSEIQAAGAIVWRRNESDAIEIALVHRPKYDDWSMPKGKVEG' A
#
# COMPACT_ATOMS: atom_id res chain seq x y z
N MET A 1 10.16 -30.32 4.46
CA MET A 1 9.29 -29.16 4.16
C MET A 1 9.92 -27.98 4.86
N GLY A 2 10.45 -27.01 4.12
CA GLY A 2 11.14 -25.85 4.71
C GLY A 2 10.15 -24.96 5.47
N GLU A 3 10.61 -24.38 6.57
CA GLU A 3 9.84 -23.44 7.38
C GLU A 3 9.52 -22.20 6.54
N VAL A 4 8.24 -21.90 6.31
CA VAL A 4 7.82 -20.67 5.64
C VAL A 4 7.83 -19.58 6.70
N SER A 5 8.84 -18.71 6.67
CA SER A 5 8.81 -17.50 7.48
C SER A 5 7.87 -16.48 6.84
N GLU A 6 6.94 -15.96 7.63
CA GLU A 6 6.05 -14.89 7.18
C GLU A 6 6.86 -13.61 6.89
N ILE A 7 6.59 -12.98 5.74
CA ILE A 7 7.14 -11.66 5.43
C ILE A 7 6.22 -10.61 6.04
N GLN A 8 6.67 -9.96 7.10
CA GLN A 8 5.93 -8.85 7.71
C GLN A 8 5.95 -7.60 6.83
N ALA A 9 4.80 -6.96 6.70
CA ALA A 9 4.63 -5.72 5.94
C ALA A 9 3.64 -4.79 6.64
N ALA A 10 3.81 -3.49 6.43
CA ALA A 10 2.90 -2.45 6.91
C ALA A 10 2.60 -1.45 5.79
N GLY A 11 1.50 -0.73 5.91
CA GLY A 11 1.07 0.26 4.93
C GLY A 11 0.03 1.22 5.48
N ALA A 12 -0.51 2.06 4.61
CA ALA A 12 -1.50 3.06 4.99
C ALA A 12 -2.54 3.29 3.90
N ILE A 13 -3.72 3.75 4.31
CA ILE A 13 -4.69 4.41 3.42
C ILE A 13 -4.46 5.91 3.62
N VAL A 14 -3.71 6.52 2.71
CA VAL A 14 -3.47 7.97 2.74
C VAL A 14 -4.66 8.65 2.08
N TRP A 15 -5.27 9.60 2.78
CA TRP A 15 -6.47 10.28 2.31
C TRP A 15 -6.40 11.78 2.57
N ARG A 16 -7.18 12.54 1.80
CA ARG A 16 -7.43 13.96 2.00
C ARG A 16 -8.88 14.29 1.64
N ARG A 17 -9.31 15.51 1.96
CA ARG A 17 -10.54 16.07 1.38
C ARG A 17 -10.17 17.01 0.23
N ASN A 18 -10.96 16.99 -0.84
CA ASN A 18 -10.82 17.94 -1.94
C ASN A 18 -11.66 19.21 -1.71
N GLU A 19 -11.66 20.11 -2.69
CA GLU A 19 -12.38 21.40 -2.60
C GLU A 19 -13.90 21.24 -2.41
N SER A 20 -14.47 20.09 -2.79
CA SER A 20 -15.88 19.75 -2.59
C SER A 20 -16.13 18.96 -1.30
N ASP A 21 -15.17 18.94 -0.36
CA ASP A 21 -15.19 18.16 0.89
C ASP A 21 -15.25 16.63 0.71
N ALA A 22 -15.08 16.13 -0.52
CA ALA A 22 -15.09 14.70 -0.82
C ALA A 22 -13.76 14.03 -0.46
N ILE A 23 -13.82 12.79 0.02
CA ILE A 23 -12.63 12.01 0.38
C ILE A 23 -11.93 11.51 -0.89
N GLU A 24 -10.65 11.82 -1.00
CA GLU A 24 -9.75 11.25 -2.01
C GLU A 24 -8.75 10.31 -1.33
N ILE A 25 -8.50 9.15 -1.95
CA ILE A 25 -7.55 8.15 -1.47
C ILE A 25 -6.38 8.06 -2.45
N ALA A 26 -5.16 8.06 -1.93
CA ALA A 26 -3.96 7.88 -2.74
C ALA A 26 -3.74 6.40 -3.08
N LEU A 27 -3.54 6.12 -4.38
CA LEU A 27 -3.12 4.83 -4.91
C LEU A 27 -1.73 4.95 -5.53
N VAL A 28 -0.97 3.85 -5.49
CA VAL A 28 0.32 3.73 -6.18
C VAL A 28 0.20 2.74 -7.33
N HIS A 29 0.60 3.15 -8.53
CA HIS A 29 0.81 2.23 -9.64
C HIS A 29 2.13 1.48 -9.43
N ARG A 30 2.11 0.15 -9.55
CA ARG A 30 3.30 -0.70 -9.43
C ARG A 30 3.67 -1.27 -10.81
N PRO A 31 4.59 -0.64 -11.57
CA PRO A 31 4.87 -1.04 -12.96
C PRO A 31 5.29 -2.50 -13.13
N LYS A 32 5.96 -3.09 -12.13
CA LYS A 32 6.37 -4.50 -12.14
C LYS A 32 5.17 -5.47 -12.24
N TYR A 33 4.01 -5.07 -11.73
CA TYR A 33 2.81 -5.89 -11.63
C TYR A 33 1.65 -5.37 -12.47
N ASP A 34 1.83 -4.21 -13.11
CA ASP A 34 0.80 -3.50 -13.88
C ASP A 34 -0.52 -3.35 -13.11
N ASP A 35 -0.40 -3.04 -11.81
CA ASP A 35 -1.54 -2.93 -10.90
C ASP A 35 -1.47 -1.66 -10.03
N TRP A 36 -2.59 -1.35 -9.40
CA TRP A 36 -2.72 -0.26 -8.44
C TRP A 36 -2.96 -0.83 -7.04
N SER A 37 -2.28 -0.30 -6.04
CA SER A 37 -2.46 -0.73 -4.65
C SER A 37 -2.40 0.44 -3.67
N MET A 38 -2.75 0.18 -2.41
CA MET A 38 -2.38 1.06 -1.30
C MET A 38 -0.85 1.06 -1.11
N PRO A 39 -0.25 2.16 -0.65
CA PRO A 39 1.16 2.20 -0.31
C PRO A 39 1.45 1.26 0.87
N LYS A 40 2.41 0.37 0.69
CA LYS A 40 2.86 -0.60 1.69
C LYS A 40 4.31 -1.03 1.43
N GLY A 41 5.00 -1.49 2.47
CA GLY A 41 6.39 -1.95 2.42
C GLY A 41 6.66 -3.09 3.40
N LYS A 42 7.77 -3.79 3.17
CA LYS A 42 8.28 -4.83 4.09
C LYS A 42 8.80 -4.15 5.37
N VAL A 43 8.58 -4.77 6.53
CA VAL A 43 9.20 -4.35 7.79
C VAL A 43 10.69 -4.67 7.74
N GLU A 44 11.55 -3.68 7.98
CA GLU A 44 12.99 -3.89 8.14
C GLU A 44 13.31 -4.42 9.55
N GLY A 45 14.30 -5.32 9.62
CA GLY A 45 14.80 -5.93 10.84
C GLY A 45 16.23 -6.41 10.65
#